data_AF-Q4BU74-F1
#
_entry.id   AF-Q4BU74-F1
#
_cell.length_a   1.000
_cell.length_b   1.000
_cell.length_c   1.000
_cell.angle_alpha   90.00
_cell.angle_beta   90.00
_cell.angle_gamma   90.00
#
_symmetry.space_group_name_H-M   'P 1'
#
loop_
_entity.id
_entity.type
_entity.pdbx_description
1 polymer ?
#
loop_
_entity_poly.entity_id
_entity_poly.type
_entity_poly.pdbx_seq_one_letter_code
_entity_poly.pdbx_strand_id
1 'polypeptide(L)'
;MQKDFETLFYEADDHYLESSDLQSLRQGAVTLKERLKIYQSLRDKEIPIFQTIANSLVEAFPDENMQCLEQALQHWMSVMRYGAMAMLLNNPDYFRLGLWTKKIY
;
A
#
# COMPACT_ATOMS: atom_id res chain seq x y z
N MET A 1 -10.37 3.29 18.58
CA MET A 1 -9.67 3.77 17.38
C MET A 1 -8.23 4.03 17.78
N GLN A 2 -7.24 3.43 17.13
CA GLN A 2 -5.83 3.71 17.44
C GLN A 2 -5.54 5.14 16.96
N LYS A 3 -5.11 6.03 17.86
CA LYS A 3 -4.68 7.39 17.49
C LYS A 3 -3.48 7.27 16.54
N ASP A 4 -3.51 7.99 15.44
CA ASP A 4 -2.38 8.10 14.53
C ASP A 4 -1.34 9.09 15.06
N PHE A 5 -0.21 9.20 14.37
CA PHE A 5 0.86 10.11 14.76
C PHE A 5 0.41 11.57 14.76
N GLU A 6 -0.41 11.97 13.79
CA GLU A 6 -0.89 13.36 13.68
C GLU A 6 -1.74 13.75 14.88
N THR A 7 -2.66 12.87 15.30
CA THR A 7 -3.49 13.09 16.49
C THR A 7 -2.65 13.21 17.75
N LEU A 8 -1.67 12.31 17.94
CA LEU A 8 -0.78 12.34 19.11
C LEU A 8 0.08 13.61 19.13
N PHE A 9 0.56 14.08 17.99
CA PHE A 9 1.35 15.32 17.94
C PHE A 9 0.50 16.57 18.18
N TYR A 10 -0.74 16.57 17.71
CA TYR A 10 -1.67 17.66 17.98
C TYR A 10 -2.01 17.76 19.47
N GLU A 11 -2.29 16.64 20.13
CA GLU A 11 -2.57 16.60 21.57
C GLU A 11 -1.35 17.00 22.42
N ALA A 12 -0.14 16.69 21.94
CA ALA A 12 1.11 17.09 22.59
C ALA A 12 1.33 18.61 22.65
N ASP A 13 0.66 19.38 21.78
CA ASP A 13 0.74 20.84 21.71
C ASP A 13 -0.09 21.50 22.82
N ASP A 14 -1.22 20.90 23.21
CA ASP A 14 -2.08 21.38 24.30
C ASP A 14 -1.58 20.92 25.68
N HIS A 15 -1.10 19.67 25.79
CA HIS A 15 -0.53 19.12 27.02
C HIS A 15 0.57 18.09 26.75
N TYR A 16 1.45 17.83 27.73
CA TYR A 16 2.38 16.71 27.62
C TYR A 16 1.62 15.38 27.47
N LEU A 17 2.10 14.53 26.56
CA LEU A 17 1.52 13.22 26.33
C LEU A 17 1.54 12.36 27.60
N GLU A 18 0.42 11.69 27.86
CA GLU A 18 0.33 10.74 28.96
C GLU A 18 1.08 9.44 28.65
N SER A 19 1.31 8.62 29.68
CA SER A 19 1.96 7.31 29.52
C SER A 19 1.27 6.40 28.49
N SER A 20 -0.05 6.47 28.40
CA SER A 20 -0.90 5.76 27.43
C SER A 20 -0.65 6.23 25.98
N ASP A 21 -0.51 7.54 25.77
CA ASP A 21 -0.21 8.13 24.48
C ASP A 21 1.22 7.80 24.04
N LEU A 22 2.19 7.86 24.96
CA LEU A 22 3.57 7.44 24.70
C LEU A 22 3.68 5.95 24.35
N GLN A 23 2.89 5.09 25.00
CA GLN A 23 2.79 3.69 24.64
C GLN A 23 2.22 3.50 23.22
N SER A 24 1.16 4.23 22.90
CA SER A 24 0.53 4.22 21.56
C SER A 24 1.51 4.68 20.48
N LEU A 25 2.27 5.74 20.74
CA LEU A 25 3.32 6.26 19.86
C LEU A 25 4.41 5.22 19.60
N ARG A 26 4.90 4.56 20.67
CA ARG A 26 5.91 3.50 20.58
C ARG A 26 5.40 2.33 19.73
N GLN A 27 4.16 1.88 19.95
CA GLN A 27 3.56 0.82 19.15
C GLN A 27 3.39 1.24 17.68
N GLY A 28 3.00 2.49 17.44
CA GLY A 28 2.96 3.10 16.11
C GLY A 28 4.32 3.03 15.40
N ALA A 29 5.40 3.35 16.10
CA ALA A 29 6.76 3.29 15.54
C ALA A 29 7.22 1.86 15.23
N VAL A 30 6.91 0.89 16.11
CA VAL A 30 7.20 -0.53 15.87
C VAL A 30 6.46 -1.02 14.61
N THR A 31 5.16 -0.76 14.52
CA THR A 31 4.36 -1.19 13.37
C THR A 31 4.77 -0.47 12.09
N LEU A 32 5.16 0.81 12.15
CA LEU A 32 5.66 1.54 10.97
C LEU A 32 6.92 0.88 10.40
N LYS A 33 7.85 0.44 11.25
CA LYS A 33 9.05 -0.29 10.81
C LYS A 33 8.68 -1.58 10.07
N GLU A 34 7.69 -2.32 10.56
CA GLU A 34 7.22 -3.55 9.91
C GLU A 34 6.55 -3.25 8.56
N ARG A 35 5.66 -2.26 8.50
CA ARG A 35 4.99 -1.85 7.26
C ARG A 35 5.99 -1.33 6.22
N LEU A 36 7.02 -0.61 6.65
CA LEU A 36 8.12 -0.16 5.78
C LEU A 36 8.89 -1.35 5.18
N LYS A 37 9.21 -2.36 6.00
CA LYS A 37 9.88 -3.57 5.53
C LYS A 37 9.05 -4.31 4.48
N ILE A 38 7.74 -4.42 4.70
CA ILE A 38 6.83 -5.08 3.74
C ILE A 38 6.75 -4.26 2.44
N TYR A 39 6.56 -2.95 2.55
CA TYR A 39 6.52 -2.05 1.40
C TYR A 39 7.80 -2.14 0.56
N GLN A 40 8.97 -2.11 1.19
CA GLN A 40 10.26 -2.27 0.51
C GLN A 40 10.35 -3.62 -0.20
N SER A 41 9.99 -4.72 0.49
CA SER A 41 10.00 -6.07 -0.09
C SER A 41 9.09 -6.17 -1.33
N LEU A 42 7.89 -5.56 -1.29
CA LEU A 42 6.96 -5.55 -2.43
C LEU A 42 7.50 -4.71 -3.60
N ARG A 43 8.02 -3.51 -3.31
CA ARG A 43 8.62 -2.62 -4.32
C ARG A 43 9.81 -3.28 -5.01
N ASP A 44 10.72 -3.85 -4.23
CA ASP A 44 11.97 -4.42 -4.74
C ASP A 44 11.71 -5.74 -5.51
N LYS A 45 10.60 -6.42 -5.23
CA LYS A 45 10.16 -7.64 -5.93
C LYS A 45 9.07 -7.40 -6.97
N GLU A 46 8.71 -6.17 -7.26
CA GLU A 46 7.60 -5.87 -8.18
C GLU A 46 7.82 -6.51 -9.55
N ILE A 47 8.98 -6.24 -10.17
CA ILE A 47 9.33 -6.78 -11.49
C ILE A 47 9.30 -8.31 -11.50
N PRO A 48 10.00 -9.05 -10.62
CA PRO A 48 9.98 -10.51 -10.67
C PRO A 48 8.58 -11.10 -10.41
N ILE A 49 7.77 -10.50 -9.52
CA ILE A 49 6.39 -10.94 -9.29
C ILE A 49 5.57 -10.78 -10.57
N PHE A 50 5.59 -9.60 -11.18
CA PHE A 50 4.76 -9.32 -12.34
C PHE A 50 5.26 -9.97 -13.63
N GLN A 51 6.55 -10.29 -13.73
CA GLN A 51 7.07 -11.09 -14.85
C GLN A 51 6.55 -12.53 -14.79
N THR A 52 6.53 -13.15 -13.60
CA THR A 52 5.93 -14.48 -13.45
C THR A 52 4.46 -14.47 -13.84
N ILE A 53 3.71 -13.45 -13.41
CA ILE A 53 2.30 -13.29 -13.75
C ILE A 53 2.10 -13.07 -15.25
N ALA A 54 2.94 -12.23 -15.88
CA ALA A 54 2.87 -11.97 -17.33
C ALA A 54 3.09 -13.26 -18.14
N ASN A 55 4.08 -14.06 -17.77
CA ASN A 55 4.34 -15.34 -18.44
C ASN A 55 3.13 -16.28 -18.32
N SER A 56 2.57 -16.42 -17.10
CA SER A 56 1.38 -17.25 -16.88
C SER A 56 0.13 -16.74 -17.61
N LEU A 57 -0.02 -15.42 -17.78
CA LEU A 57 -1.12 -14.83 -18.54
C LEU A 57 -1.04 -15.20 -20.03
N VAL A 58 0.16 -15.10 -20.63
CA VAL A 58 0.36 -15.45 -22.04
C VAL A 58 0.13 -16.95 -22.27
N GLU A 59 0.56 -17.80 -21.34
CA GLU A 59 0.32 -19.26 -21.42
C GLU A 59 -1.15 -19.62 -21.25
N ALA A 60 -1.88 -18.93 -20.35
CA ALA A 60 -3.29 -19.22 -20.07
C ALA A 60 -4.24 -18.67 -21.15
N PHE A 61 -3.84 -17.59 -21.83
CA PHE A 61 -4.66 -16.89 -22.82
C PHE A 61 -3.89 -16.64 -24.12
N PRO A 62 -3.47 -17.70 -24.85
CA PRO A 62 -2.61 -17.58 -26.02
C PRO A 62 -3.28 -16.87 -27.21
N ASP A 63 -4.61 -16.91 -27.28
CA ASP A 63 -5.40 -16.32 -28.38
C ASP A 63 -5.91 -14.89 -28.06
N GLU A 64 -5.67 -14.40 -26.85
CA GLU A 64 -6.14 -13.07 -26.42
C GLU A 64 -5.23 -11.96 -26.98
N ASN A 65 -5.80 -10.76 -27.16
CA ASN A 65 -5.01 -9.63 -27.62
C ASN A 65 -3.94 -9.27 -26.59
N MET A 66 -2.68 -9.22 -27.01
CA MET A 66 -1.55 -8.86 -26.15
C MET A 66 -1.73 -7.49 -25.47
N GLN A 67 -2.37 -6.51 -26.12
CA GLN A 67 -2.69 -5.21 -25.52
C GLN A 67 -3.68 -5.35 -24.35
N CYS A 68 -4.65 -6.26 -24.44
CA CYS A 68 -5.60 -6.55 -23.37
C CYS A 68 -4.88 -7.17 -22.16
N LEU A 69 -3.97 -8.12 -22.40
CA LEU A 69 -3.15 -8.74 -21.36
C LEU A 69 -2.24 -7.72 -20.66
N GLU A 70 -1.61 -6.83 -21.42
CA GLU A 70 -0.79 -5.73 -20.87
C GLU A 70 -1.61 -4.77 -20.00
N GLN A 71 -2.80 -4.37 -20.44
CA GLN A 71 -3.69 -3.52 -19.66
C GLN A 71 -4.12 -4.18 -18.35
N ALA A 72 -4.50 -5.46 -18.40
CA ALA A 72 -4.84 -6.23 -17.20
C ALA A 72 -3.67 -6.26 -16.21
N LEU A 73 -2.45 -6.50 -16.70
CA LEU A 73 -1.24 -6.52 -15.88
C LEU A 73 -0.97 -5.13 -15.25
N GLN A 74 -1.15 -4.04 -16.01
CA GLN A 74 -1.01 -2.67 -15.52
C GLN A 74 -2.02 -2.33 -14.41
N HIS A 75 -3.25 -2.83 -14.53
CA HIS A 75 -4.25 -2.66 -13.48
C HIS A 75 -3.86 -3.41 -12.21
N TRP A 76 -3.38 -4.65 -12.31
CA TRP A 76 -2.93 -5.41 -11.15
C TRP A 76 -1.68 -4.79 -10.49
N MET A 77 -0.72 -4.29 -11.27
CA MET A 77 0.41 -3.51 -10.75
C MET A 77 -0.08 -2.29 -9.96
N SER A 78 -1.06 -1.57 -10.51
CA SER A 78 -1.64 -0.40 -9.85
C SER A 78 -2.28 -0.78 -8.52
N VAL A 79 -3.10 -1.84 -8.49
CA VAL A 79 -3.73 -2.35 -7.27
C VAL A 79 -2.67 -2.70 -6.21
N MET A 80 -1.61 -3.41 -6.58
CA MET A 80 -0.53 -3.76 -5.65
C MET A 80 0.15 -2.50 -5.08
N ARG A 81 0.52 -1.54 -5.93
CA ARG A 81 1.18 -0.30 -5.52
C ARG A 81 0.32 0.53 -4.56
N TYR A 82 -0.96 0.72 -4.88
CA TYR A 82 -1.87 1.46 -4.01
C TYR A 82 -2.14 0.71 -2.70
N GLY A 83 -2.23 -0.62 -2.74
CA GLY A 83 -2.37 -1.45 -1.54
C GLY A 83 -1.17 -1.35 -0.62
N ALA A 84 0.04 -1.42 -1.19
CA ALA A 84 1.29 -1.25 -0.46
C ALA A 84 1.39 0.16 0.16
N MET A 85 0.95 1.20 -0.54
CA MET A 85 0.96 2.57 -0.02
C MET A 85 -0.08 2.77 1.11
N ALA A 86 -1.30 2.26 0.93
CA ALA A 86 -2.33 2.30 1.97
C ALA A 86 -1.89 1.57 3.25
N MET A 87 -1.19 0.44 3.10
CA MET A 87 -0.56 -0.27 4.21
C MET A 87 0.51 0.60 4.87
N LEU A 88 1.45 1.16 4.10
CA LEU A 88 2.53 1.99 4.64
C LEU A 88 1.99 3.15 5.50
N LEU A 89 1.00 3.86 4.95
CA LEU A 89 0.32 4.99 5.58
C LEU A 89 -0.61 4.59 6.73
N ASN A 90 -0.87 3.29 6.93
CA ASN A 90 -1.90 2.79 7.83
C ASN A 90 -3.27 3.43 7.57
N ASN A 91 -3.57 3.73 6.31
CA ASN A 91 -4.75 4.46 5.89
C ASN A 91 -5.46 3.71 4.74
N PRO A 92 -6.54 2.96 5.02
CA PRO A 92 -7.26 2.20 4.00
C PRO A 92 -8.01 3.09 3.00
N ASP A 93 -8.32 4.35 3.32
CA ASP A 93 -8.95 5.29 2.38
C ASP A 93 -8.03 5.65 1.22
N TYR A 94 -6.71 5.60 1.44
CA TYR A 94 -5.74 5.83 0.38
C TYR A 94 -5.89 4.82 -0.78
N PHE A 95 -6.22 3.57 -0.46
CA PHE A 95 -6.48 2.53 -1.46
C PHE A 95 -7.72 2.85 -2.30
N ARG A 96 -8.78 3.36 -1.65
CA ARG A 96 -10.00 3.78 -2.34
C ARG A 96 -9.71 4.95 -3.27
N LEU A 97 -9.03 6.01 -2.83
CA LEU A 97 -8.80 7.18 -3.68
C LEU A 97 -7.96 6.86 -4.93
N GLY A 98 -6.94 6.01 -4.80
CA GLY A 98 -6.06 5.63 -5.91
C GLY A 98 -6.73 4.80 -7.02
N LEU A 99 -7.73 3.97 -6.66
CA LEU A 99 -8.45 3.15 -7.64
C LEU A 99 -9.53 3.93 -8.41
N TRP A 100 -10.16 4.92 -7.78
CA TRP A 100 -11.23 5.69 -8.41
C TRP A 100 -10.70 6.75 -9.38
N THR A 101 -9.52 7.32 -9.10
CA THR A 101 -8.87 8.30 -9.99
C THR A 101 -8.37 7.71 -11.31
N LYS A 102 -8.04 6.41 -11.36
CA LYS A 102 -7.68 5.70 -12.60
C LYS A 102 -8.86 5.14 -13.40
N LYS A 103 -10.10 5.17 -12.88
CA LYS A 103 -11.30 4.76 -13.63
C LYS A 103 -11.80 5.83 -14.62
N ILE A 104 -11.11 6.97 -14.75
CA ILE A 104 -11.48 8.11 -15.62
C ILE A 104 -10.69 8.12 -16.95
N TYR A 105 -9.83 7.13 -17.21
CA TYR A 105 -9.15 6.98 -18.51
C TYR A 105 -9.30 5.57 -19.06
#